data_AF-A0A183N6S1-F1
#
_entry.id   AF-A0A183N6S1-F1
#
_cell.length_a   1.000
_cell.length_b   1.000
_cell.length_c   1.000
_cell.angle_alpha   90.00
_cell.angle_beta   90.00
_cell.angle_gamma   90.00
#
_symmetry.space_group_name_H-M   'P 1'
#
loop_
_entity.id
_entity.type
_entity.pdbx_description
1 polymer ?
#
loop_
_entity_poly.entity_id
_entity_poly.type
_entity_poly.pdbx_seq_one_letter_code
_entity_poly.pdbx_strand_id
1 'polypeptide(L)'
;MHFWPDNIEAWFCYAEADFSEHGVIDIRAQFLAVVKALAREFNRYVTPSMFTSDVSEPYEILKRSILKRGDLTDRQRLDQLFNNIDLQHGSATDMLQRMREFIGLRAFDDGLFK
;
A
#
# COMPACT_ATOMS: atom_id res chain seq x y z
N MET A 1 -2.70 -9.24 -13.07
CA MET A 1 -2.45 -8.85 -11.67
C MET A 1 -3.39 -7.72 -11.26
N HIS A 2 -4.16 -7.87 -10.17
CA HIS A 2 -5.06 -6.82 -9.64
C HIS A 2 -4.35 -6.08 -8.50
N PHE A 3 -4.50 -4.76 -8.39
CA PHE A 3 -3.87 -3.94 -7.34
C PHE A 3 -4.54 -4.07 -5.97
N TRP A 4 -3.76 -4.16 -4.89
CA TRP A 4 -4.26 -4.28 -3.52
C TRP A 4 -3.92 -3.01 -2.71
N PRO A 5 -4.82 -2.01 -2.66
CA PRO A 5 -4.56 -0.77 -1.93
C PRO A 5 -4.50 -0.98 -0.40
N ASP A 6 -5.05 -2.09 0.11
CA ASP A 6 -5.00 -2.49 1.52
C ASP A 6 -3.64 -3.07 1.94
N ASN A 7 -2.86 -3.59 1.00
CA ASN A 7 -1.52 -4.10 1.27
C ASN A 7 -0.62 -3.96 0.02
N ILE A 8 -0.18 -2.72 -0.19
CA ILE A 8 0.65 -2.32 -1.34
C ILE A 8 1.99 -3.06 -1.34
N GLU A 9 2.58 -3.30 -0.16
CA GLU A 9 3.87 -3.98 -0.04
C GLU A 9 3.77 -5.44 -0.50
N ALA A 10 2.80 -6.19 0.03
CA ALA A 10 2.58 -7.58 -0.39
C ALA A 10 2.21 -7.67 -1.88
N TRP A 11 1.49 -6.66 -2.40
CA TRP A 11 1.20 -6.59 -3.82
C TRP A 11 2.48 -6.49 -4.68
N PHE A 12 3.43 -5.62 -4.33
CA PHE A 12 4.70 -5.55 -5.06
C PHE A 12 5.51 -6.85 -4.97
N CYS A 13 5.53 -7.51 -3.80
CA CYS A 13 6.16 -8.83 -3.68
C CYS A 13 5.53 -9.88 -4.60
N TYR A 14 4.19 -9.89 -4.70
CA TYR A 14 3.49 -10.77 -5.64
C TYR A 14 3.83 -10.42 -7.10
N ALA A 15 3.99 -9.14 -7.43
CA ALA A 15 4.28 -8.70 -8.79
C ALA A 15 5.65 -9.21 -9.23
N GLU A 16 6.63 -9.09 -8.34
CA GLU A 16 8.01 -9.51 -8.56
C GLU A 16 8.12 -11.03 -8.65
N ALA A 17 7.33 -11.77 -7.88
CA ALA A 17 7.20 -13.21 -8.01
C ALA A 17 6.60 -13.59 -9.38
N ASP A 18 5.52 -12.93 -9.81
CA ASP A 18 4.87 -13.16 -11.12
C ASP A 18 5.83 -12.84 -12.27
N PHE A 19 6.59 -11.75 -12.20
CA PHE A 19 7.62 -11.42 -13.18
C PHE A 19 8.72 -12.49 -13.24
N SER A 20 9.16 -12.97 -12.08
CA SER A 20 10.19 -14.01 -11.99
C SER A 20 9.69 -15.34 -12.56
N GLU A 21 8.47 -15.74 -12.23
CA GLU A 21 7.82 -16.96 -12.73
C GLU A 21 7.68 -16.95 -14.26
N HIS A 22 7.34 -15.79 -14.83
CA HIS A 22 7.15 -15.63 -16.27
C HIS A 22 8.41 -15.18 -17.02
N GLY A 23 9.56 -15.08 -16.35
CA GLY A 23 10.84 -14.68 -16.97
C GLY A 23 10.87 -13.24 -17.49
N VAL A 24 10.06 -12.34 -16.93
CA VAL A 24 10.01 -10.93 -17.30
C VAL A 24 11.21 -10.20 -16.70
N ILE A 25 12.33 -10.18 -17.43
CA ILE A 25 13.57 -9.51 -17.01
C ILE A 25 13.69 -8.05 -17.49
N ASP A 26 12.85 -7.66 -18.45
CA ASP A 26 12.87 -6.30 -19.00
C ASP A 26 12.22 -5.31 -18.03
N ILE A 27 13.03 -4.38 -17.51
CA ILE A 27 12.60 -3.38 -16.51
C ILE A 27 11.47 -2.50 -17.06
N ARG A 28 11.46 -2.20 -18.37
CA ARG A 28 10.38 -1.41 -18.97
C ARG A 28 9.07 -2.20 -19.02
N ALA A 29 9.12 -3.49 -19.31
CA ALA A 29 7.97 -4.38 -19.29
C ALA A 29 7.40 -4.52 -17.87
N GLN A 30 8.25 -4.70 -16.85
CA GLN A 30 7.82 -4.71 -15.45
C GLN A 30 7.14 -3.40 -15.05
N PHE A 31 7.75 -2.25 -15.39
CA PHE A 31 7.17 -0.93 -15.16
C PHE A 31 5.79 -0.78 -15.82
N LEU A 32 5.67 -1.13 -17.10
CA LEU A 32 4.40 -1.03 -17.83
C LEU A 32 3.32 -1.96 -17.26
N ALA A 33 3.70 -3.16 -16.79
CA ALA A 33 2.79 -4.10 -16.15
C ALA A 33 2.24 -3.53 -14.83
N VAL A 34 3.10 -2.93 -13.99
CA VAL A 34 2.68 -2.21 -12.79
C VAL A 34 1.75 -1.06 -13.14
N VAL A 35 2.13 -0.18 -14.08
CA VAL A 35 1.32 0.97 -14.49
C VAL A 35 -0.07 0.55 -14.95
N LYS A 36 -0.17 -0.56 -15.70
CA LYS A 36 -1.45 -1.10 -16.18
C LYS A 36 -2.32 -1.64 -15.04
N ALA A 37 -1.72 -2.18 -13.99
CA ALA A 37 -2.43 -2.77 -12.86
C ALA A 37 -2.85 -1.74 -11.80
N LEU A 38 -2.22 -0.55 -11.76
CA LEU A 38 -2.47 0.46 -10.73
C LEU A 38 -3.91 0.98 -10.73
N ALA A 39 -4.44 1.18 -9.53
CA ALA A 39 -5.70 1.88 -9.34
C ALA A 39 -5.57 3.37 -9.70
N ARG A 40 -6.66 3.95 -10.22
CA ARG A 40 -6.68 5.32 -10.77
C ARG A 40 -6.16 6.39 -9.80
N GLU A 41 -6.39 6.22 -8.50
CA GLU A 41 -5.91 7.11 -7.43
C GLU A 41 -4.38 7.21 -7.32
N PHE A 42 -3.65 6.21 -7.83
CA PHE A 42 -2.19 6.18 -7.85
C PHE A 42 -1.58 6.70 -9.16
N ASN A 43 -2.39 6.97 -10.20
CA ASN A 43 -1.88 7.43 -11.50
C ASN A 43 -1.10 8.74 -11.44
N ARG A 44 -1.36 9.60 -10.44
CA ARG A 44 -0.59 10.84 -10.22
C ARG A 44 0.90 10.60 -9.93
N TYR A 45 1.28 9.39 -9.51
CA TYR A 45 2.68 9.02 -9.24
C TYR A 45 3.41 8.53 -10.49
N VAL A 46 2.67 8.29 -11.59
CA VAL A 46 3.22 7.93 -12.89
C VAL A 46 3.48 9.24 -13.65
N THR A 47 4.74 9.69 -13.69
CA THR A 47 5.10 10.93 -14.40
C THR A 47 5.50 10.65 -15.84
N PRO A 48 5.25 11.57 -16.79
CA PRO A 48 5.68 11.40 -18.18
C PRO A 48 7.19 11.14 -18.35
N SER A 49 8.02 11.70 -17.46
CA SER A 49 9.47 11.48 -17.42
C SER A 49 9.86 10.03 -17.14
N MET A 50 9.01 9.21 -16.53
CA MET A 50 9.35 7.79 -16.32
C MET A 50 9.32 6.97 -17.61
N PHE A 51 8.73 7.50 -18.68
CA PHE A 51 8.67 6.84 -19.98
C PHE A 51 9.86 7.18 -20.88
N THR A 52 10.66 8.19 -20.53
CA THR A 52 11.83 8.58 -21.31
C THR A 52 13.01 7.63 -21.03
N SER A 53 13.92 7.47 -21.99
CA SER A 53 15.01 6.48 -21.92
C SER A 53 16.19 6.88 -21.02
N ASP A 54 16.21 8.13 -20.54
CA ASP A 54 17.19 8.70 -19.61
C ASP A 54 16.94 8.29 -18.15
N VAL A 55 15.76 7.77 -17.82
CA VAL A 55 15.46 7.24 -16.49
C VAL A 55 15.91 5.79 -16.40
N SER A 56 16.95 5.54 -15.60
CA SER A 56 17.55 4.21 -15.44
C SER A 56 16.63 3.20 -14.73
N GLU A 57 15.78 3.65 -13.79
CA GLU A 57 15.01 2.75 -12.91
C GLU A 57 13.56 3.24 -12.68
N PRO A 58 12.74 3.34 -13.73
CA PRO A 58 11.38 3.87 -13.62
C PRO A 58 10.47 3.04 -12.71
N TYR A 59 10.69 1.71 -12.68
CA TYR A 59 9.99 0.78 -11.78
C TYR A 59 10.25 1.11 -10.31
N GLU A 60 11.52 1.23 -9.91
CA GLU A 60 11.90 1.48 -8.51
C GLU A 60 11.45 2.85 -8.01
N ILE A 61 11.52 3.87 -8.86
CA ILE A 61 11.04 5.21 -8.53
C ILE A 61 9.52 5.19 -8.29
N LEU A 62 8.76 4.47 -9.13
CA LEU A 62 7.32 4.33 -8.99
C LEU A 62 6.95 3.54 -7.72
N LYS A 63 7.59 2.39 -7.51
CA LYS A 63 7.42 1.54 -6.32
C LYS A 63 7.62 2.34 -5.04
N ARG A 64 8.74 3.06 -4.93
CA ARG A 64 9.06 3.90 -3.76
C ARG A 64 8.01 5.01 -3.54
N SER A 65 7.54 5.63 -4.61
CA SER A 65 6.54 6.71 -4.53
C SER A 65 5.19 6.21 -4.02
N ILE A 66 4.77 5.02 -4.46
CA ILE A 66 3.50 4.41 -4.06
C ILE A 66 3.58 3.90 -2.63
N LEU A 67 4.66 3.21 -2.25
CA LEU A 67 4.86 2.73 -0.88
C LEU A 67 4.86 3.89 0.12
N LYS A 68 5.59 4.98 -0.18
CA LYS A 68 5.57 6.20 0.65
C LYS A 68 4.16 6.78 0.82
N ARG A 69 3.28 6.66 -0.18
CA ARG A 69 1.88 7.09 -0.05
C ARG A 69 1.07 6.15 0.85
N GLY A 70 1.32 4.84 0.78
CA GLY A 70 0.77 3.86 1.71
C GLY A 70 1.10 4.24 3.15
N ASP A 71 2.39 4.39 3.47
CA ASP A 71 2.88 4.76 4.80
C ASP A 71 2.24 6.05 5.34
N LEU A 72 2.12 7.07 4.50
CA LEU A 72 1.48 8.33 4.89
C LEU A 72 -0.01 8.13 5.17
N THR A 73 -0.69 7.29 4.40
CA THR A 73 -2.11 6.99 4.60
C THR A 73 -2.31 6.23 5.91
N ASP A 74 -1.44 5.28 6.22
CA ASP A 74 -1.50 4.51 7.45
C ASP A 74 -1.21 5.37 8.67
N ARG A 75 -0.21 6.25 8.60
CA ARG A 75 0.05 7.26 9.65
C ARG A 75 -1.13 8.20 9.85
N GLN A 76 -1.74 8.70 8.78
CA GLN A 76 -2.91 9.57 8.87
C GLN A 76 -4.11 8.87 9.51
N ARG A 77 -4.36 7.62 9.14
CA ARG A 77 -5.42 6.80 9.76
C ARG A 77 -5.13 6.53 11.24
N LEU A 78 -3.86 6.31 11.60
CA LEU A 78 -3.42 6.13 12.99
C LEU A 78 -3.59 7.42 13.79
N ASP A 79 -3.17 8.56 13.25
CA ASP A 79 -3.37 9.87 13.87
C ASP A 79 -4.87 10.16 14.06
N GLN A 80 -5.72 9.85 13.08
CA GLN A 80 -7.17 9.99 13.24
C GLN A 80 -7.74 9.06 14.32
N LEU A 81 -7.25 7.82 14.39
CA LEU A 81 -7.63 6.87 15.42
C LEU A 81 -7.35 7.43 16.82
N PHE A 82 -6.19 8.08 17.02
CA PHE A 82 -5.79 8.67 18.31
C PHE A 82 -6.40 10.05 18.61
N ASN A 83 -6.61 10.89 17.61
CA ASN A 83 -7.10 12.26 17.80
C ASN A 83 -8.64 12.36 17.89
N ASN A 84 -9.39 11.43 17.29
CA ASN A 84 -10.85 11.36 17.44
C ASN A 84 -11.29 10.56 18.69
N ILE A 85 -10.33 10.26 19.58
CA ILE A 85 -10.63 9.72 20.90
C ILE A 85 -11.10 10.89 21.75
N ASP A 86 -12.41 11.12 21.75
CA ASP A 86 -13.00 11.93 22.80
C ASP A 86 -12.90 11.12 24.10
N LEU A 87 -11.79 11.32 24.83
CA LEU A 87 -11.41 10.60 26.05
C LEU A 87 -12.46 10.70 27.17
N GLN A 88 -13.55 11.43 26.95
CA GLN A 88 -14.64 11.60 27.91
C GLN A 88 -15.76 10.55 27.77
N HIS A 89 -15.98 9.93 26.60
CA HIS A 89 -17.21 9.15 26.35
C HIS A 89 -17.06 7.81 25.59
N GLY A 90 -15.88 7.46 25.08
CA GLY A 90 -15.68 6.18 24.37
C GLY A 90 -15.34 5.02 25.32
N SER A 91 -16.06 3.90 25.21
CA SER A 91 -15.76 2.68 25.98
C SER A 91 -14.48 2.00 25.48
N ALA A 92 -13.79 1.24 26.34
CA ALA A 92 -12.68 0.38 25.95
C ALA A 92 -13.05 -0.59 24.80
N THR A 93 -14.32 -0.99 24.71
CA THR A 93 -14.84 -1.81 23.61
C THR A 93 -14.87 -1.06 22.27
N ASP A 94 -15.23 0.22 22.28
CA ASP A 94 -15.25 1.06 21.07
C ASP A 94 -13.82 1.28 20.54
N MET A 95 -12.87 1.42 21.46
CA MET A 95 -11.43 1.50 21.14
C MET A 95 -10.94 0.22 20.45
N LEU A 96 -11.27 -0.94 21.01
CA LEU A 96 -10.90 -2.24 20.45
C LEU A 96 -11.51 -2.45 19.06
N GLN A 97 -12.77 -2.07 18.87
CA GLN A 97 -13.44 -2.18 17.58
C GLN A 97 -12.75 -1.32 16.50
N ARG A 98 -12.40 -0.06 16.83
CA ARG A 98 -11.70 0.84 15.89
C ARG A 98 -10.27 0.39 15.59
N MET A 99 -9.56 -0.17 16.58
CA MET A 99 -8.23 -0.75 16.36
C MET A 99 -8.27 -1.96 15.41
N ARG A 100 -9.30 -2.81 15.51
CA ARG A 100 -9.51 -3.93 14.57
C ARG A 100 -9.79 -3.47 13.15
N GLU A 101 -10.58 -2.42 13.00
CA GLU A 101 -10.85 -1.80 11.69
C GLU A 101 -9.58 -1.18 11.10
N PHE A 102 -8.75 -0.54 11.94
CA PHE A 102 -7.50 0.09 11.51
C PHE A 102 -6.42 -0.93 11.08
N ILE A 103 -6.21 -1.99 11.87
CA ILE A 103 -5.23 -3.05 11.58
C ILE A 103 -5.69 -3.93 10.41
N GLY A 104 -6.99 -3.84 10.05
CA GLY A 104 -7.67 -4.88 9.32
C GLY A 104 -7.70 -6.16 10.17
N LEU A 105 -8.67 -7.04 9.95
CA LEU A 105 -8.82 -8.29 10.71
C LEU A 105 -7.59 -9.25 10.68
N ARG A 106 -6.45 -8.87 10.11
CA ARG A 106 -5.27 -9.72 9.88
C ARG A 106 -4.27 -9.80 11.04
N ALA A 107 -4.30 -8.91 12.04
CA ALA A 107 -3.34 -9.01 13.18
C ALA A 107 -3.96 -8.85 14.57
N PHE A 108 -5.27 -8.62 14.67
CA PHE A 108 -5.94 -8.53 15.96
C PHE A 108 -6.44 -9.93 16.38
N ASP A 109 -5.56 -10.70 17.01
CA ASP A 109 -5.93 -11.98 17.59
C ASP A 109 -6.84 -11.74 18.80
N ASP A 110 -8.03 -12.37 18.81
CA ASP A 110 -8.99 -12.29 19.92
C ASP A 110 -8.41 -12.82 21.24
N GLY A 111 -7.32 -13.58 21.17
CA GLY A 111 -6.59 -14.10 22.34
C GLY A 111 -5.80 -13.06 23.13
N LEU A 112 -5.58 -11.84 22.61
CA LEU A 112 -4.67 -10.86 23.23
C LEU A 112 -5.23 -10.21 24.52
N PHE A 113 -6.54 -10.28 24.77
CA PHE A 113 -7.22 -9.59 25.87
C PHE A 113 -8.06 -10.53 26.76
N LYS A 114 -7.74 -11.82 26.79
CA LYS A 114 -8.46 -12.79 27.62
C LYS A 114 -7.81 -12.99 28.99
#